data_AF-A0A3N0GH22-F1
#
_entry.id   AF-A0A3N0GH22-F1
#
_cell.length_a   1.000
_cell.length_b   1.000
_cell.length_c   1.000
_cell.angle_alpha   90.00
_cell.angle_beta   90.00
_cell.angle_gamma   90.00
#
_symmetry.space_group_name_H-M   'P 1'
#
loop_
_entity.id
_entity.type
_entity.pdbx_description
1 polymer ?
#
loop_
_entity_poly.entity_id
_entity_poly.type
_entity_poly.pdbx_seq_one_letter_code
_entity_poly.pdbx_strand_id
1 'polypeptide(L)' 'MLQDLPLPLRWGVVGAVVLGLAGALTGLVVGVRVYWPTAWAAAIEVGAPATFVGFALGLVAGALVRAFHRVHQV' A
#
# COMPACT_ATOMS: atom_id res chain seq x y z
N MET A 1 -9.82 -3.20 -15.58
CA MET A 1 -9.49 -1.97 -14.82
C MET A 1 -8.09 -2.01 -14.21
N LEU A 2 -7.77 -2.89 -13.24
CA LEU A 2 -6.42 -2.91 -12.65
C LEU A 2 -5.35 -3.49 -13.62
N GLN A 3 -5.75 -4.42 -14.49
CA GLN A 3 -4.87 -5.04 -15.47
C GLN A 3 -4.47 -4.11 -16.62
N ASP A 4 -5.23 -3.03 -16.84
CA ASP A 4 -5.00 -2.04 -17.91
C ASP A 4 -3.94 -0.99 -17.51
N LEU A 5 -3.55 -0.97 -16.23
CA LEU A 5 -2.56 -0.03 -15.72
C LEU A 5 -1.14 -0.43 -16.13
N PRO A 6 -0.25 0.55 -16.36
CA PRO A 6 1.16 0.27 -16.56
C PRO A 6 1.72 -0.47 -15.33
N LEU A 7 2.60 -1.44 -15.58
CA LEU A 7 3.11 -2.37 -14.56
C LEU A 7 3.54 -1.69 -13.24
N PRO A 8 4.29 -0.57 -13.25
CA PRO A 8 4.67 0.12 -12.01
C PRO A 8 3.44 0.58 -11.21
N LEU A 9 2.48 1.21 -11.89
CA LEU A 9 1.28 1.75 -11.24
C LEU A 9 0.40 0.62 -10.69
N ARG A 10 0.33 -0.51 -11.40
CA ARG A 10 -0.39 -1.71 -10.91
C ARG A 10 0.18 -2.20 -9.59
N TRP A 11 1.50 -2.34 -9.50
CA TRP A 11 2.18 -2.73 -8.26
C TRP A 11 2.06 -1.68 -7.17
N GLY A 12 2.07 -0.38 -7.53
CA GLY A 12 1.76 0.72 -6.63
C GLY A 12 0.40 0.53 -5.95
N VAL A 13 -0.67 0.31 -6.73
CA VAL A 13 -2.01 0.10 -6.15
C VAL A 13 -2.05 -1.14 -5.25
N VAL A 14 -1.41 -2.25 -5.68
CA VAL A 14 -1.33 -3.47 -4.85
C VAL A 14 -0.64 -3.18 -3.52
N GLY A 15 0.52 -2.53 -3.54
CA GLY A 15 1.26 -2.17 -2.34
C GLY A 15 0.46 -1.23 -1.43
N ALA A 16 -0.23 -0.24 -2.01
CA ALA A 16 -1.09 0.70 -1.29
C ALA A 16 -2.20 -0.03 -0.54
N VAL A 17 -2.88 -0.97 -1.20
CA VAL A 17 -3.97 -1.75 -0.59
C VAL A 17 -3.45 -2.66 0.50
N VAL A 18 -2.37 -3.41 0.25
CA VAL A 18 -1.82 -4.37 1.21
C VAL A 18 -1.35 -3.67 2.49
N LEU A 19 -0.50 -2.65 2.35
CA LEU A 19 0.04 -1.93 3.52
C LEU A 19 -1.01 -1.01 4.15
N GLY A 20 -1.88 -0.40 3.36
CA GLY A 20 -2.99 0.41 3.87
C GLY A 20 -3.95 -0.40 4.76
N LEU A 21 -4.34 -1.60 4.32
CA LEU A 21 -5.17 -2.50 5.13
C LEU A 21 -4.43 -2.96 6.40
N ALA A 22 -3.16 -3.37 6.29
CA ALA A 22 -2.36 -3.75 7.45
C ALA A 22 -2.22 -2.60 8.47
N GLY A 23 -1.96 -1.39 7.99
CA GLY A 23 -1.87 -0.18 8.80
C GLY A 23 -3.20 0.18 9.45
N ALA A 24 -4.31 0.12 8.70
CA ALA A 24 -5.64 0.41 9.23
C ALA A 24 -6.06 -0.58 10.32
N LEU A 25 -5.80 -1.88 10.12
CA LEU A 25 -6.04 -2.90 11.13
C LEU A 25 -5.17 -2.68 12.38
N THR A 26 -3.90 -2.34 12.19
CA THR A 26 -2.99 -2.03 13.30
C THR A 26 -3.47 -0.82 14.09
N GLY A 27 -3.84 0.27 13.40
CA GLY A 27 -4.40 1.48 14.01
C GLY A 27 -5.72 1.21 14.73
N LEU A 28 -6.59 0.37 14.18
CA LEU A 28 -7.83 -0.03 14.83
C LEU A 28 -7.55 -0.81 16.13
N VAL A 29 -6.64 -1.79 16.10
CA VAL A 29 -6.28 -2.58 17.30
C VAL A 29 -5.70 -1.68 18.40
N VAL A 30 -4.83 -0.74 18.04
CA VAL A 30 -4.28 0.24 18.99
C VAL A 30 -5.38 1.15 19.51
N GLY A 31 -6.22 1.70 18.64
CA GLY A 31 -7.32 2.58 18.98
C GLY A 31 -8.31 1.93 19.96
N VAL A 32 -8.68 0.68 19.72
CA VAL A 32 -9.55 -0.11 20.60
C VAL A 32 -8.95 -0.27 22.01
N ARG A 33 -7.63 -0.49 22.09
CA ARG A 33 -6.92 -0.65 23.37
C ARG A 33 -6.75 0.65 24.14
N VAL A 34 -6.71 1.79 23.45
CA VAL A 34 -6.51 3.12 24.05
C VAL A 34 -7.86 3.76 24.38
N TYR A 35 -8.74 3.91 23.40
CA TYR A 35 -10.06 4.53 23.55
C TYR A 35 -11.02 4.08 22.44
N TRP A 36 -11.94 3.19 22.79
CA TRP A 36 -12.89 2.56 21.85
C TRP A 36 -13.65 3.56 20.94
N PRO A 37 -14.23 4.66 21.45
CA PRO A 37 -15.06 5.54 20.63
C PRO A 37 -14.33 6.23 19.47
N THR A 38 -13.00 6.40 19.55
CA THR A 38 -12.19 7.02 18.48
C THR A 38 -11.26 6.03 17.79
N ALA A 39 -11.44 4.73 17.97
CA ALA A 39 -10.57 3.71 17.38
C ALA A 39 -10.55 3.75 15.83
N TRP A 40 -11.66 4.17 15.22
CA TRP A 40 -11.75 4.35 13.77
C TRP A 40 -10.83 5.47 13.26
N ALA A 41 -10.58 6.52 14.05
CA ALA A 41 -9.67 7.60 13.69
C ALA A 41 -8.23 7.09 13.68
N ALA A 42 -7.83 6.31 14.70
CA ALA A 42 -6.52 5.67 14.76
C ALA A 42 -6.27 4.72 13.56
N ALA A 43 -7.31 4.03 13.09
CA ALA A 43 -7.23 3.22 11.87
C ALA A 43 -6.87 4.08 10.63
N ILE A 44 -7.45 5.28 10.51
CA ILE A 44 -7.13 6.21 9.40
C ILE A 44 -5.74 6.83 9.58
N GLU A 45 -5.40 7.25 10.81
CA GLU A 45 -4.11 7.87 11.14
C GLU A 45 -2.92 6.94 10.83
N VAL A 46 -3.07 5.63 11.02
CA VAL A 46 -2.03 4.65 10.69
C VAL A 46 -2.18 4.12 9.26
N GLY A 47 -3.42 3.85 8.82
CA GLY A 47 -3.71 3.29 7.50
C GLY A 47 -3.36 4.23 6.35
N ALA A 48 -3.64 5.54 6.47
CA ALA A 48 -3.36 6.49 5.39
C ALA A 48 -1.84 6.61 5.11
N PRO A 49 -0.96 6.87 6.10
CA PRO A 49 0.49 6.84 5.87
C PRO A 49 0.99 5.49 5.31
N ALA A 50 0.48 4.37 5.84
CA ALA A 50 0.85 3.04 5.36
C ALA A 50 0.45 2.81 3.89
N THR A 51 -0.68 3.38 3.46
CA THR A 51 -1.14 3.35 2.06
C THR A 51 -0.17 4.09 1.15
N PHE A 52 0.29 5.29 1.54
CA PHE A 52 1.28 6.04 0.76
C PHE A 52 2.63 5.33 0.67
N VAL A 53 3.10 4.79 1.80
CA VAL A 53 4.35 4.00 1.84
C VAL A 53 4.22 2.78 0.94
N GLY A 54 3.12 2.04 1.03
CA GLY A 54 2.89 0.87 0.19
C GLY A 54 2.77 1.20 -1.28
N PHE A 55 2.14 2.32 -1.63
CA PHE A 55 2.10 2.81 -2.99
C PHE A 55 3.50 3.08 -3.54
N ALA A 56 4.33 3.80 -2.77
CA ALA A 56 5.70 4.12 -3.17
C ALA A 56 6.55 2.85 -3.34
N LEU A 57 6.51 1.92 -2.39
CA LEU A 57 7.23 0.64 -2.48
C LEU A 57 6.75 -0.20 -3.67
N GLY A 58 5.44 -0.24 -3.91
CA GLY A 58 4.85 -0.93 -5.05
C GLY A 58 5.28 -0.33 -6.39
N LEU A 59 5.31 0.99 -6.51
CA LEU A 59 5.82 1.68 -7.70
C LEU A 59 7.26 1.29 -8.00
N VAL A 60 8.13 1.30 -6.97
CA VAL A 60 9.54 0.92 -7.10
C VAL A 60 9.67 -0.53 -7.54
N ALA A 61 8.97 -1.45 -6.88
CA ALA A 61 8.99 -2.88 -7.23
C ALA A 61 8.53 -3.11 -8.68
N GLY A 62 7.42 -2.51 -9.10
CA GLY A 62 6.92 -2.65 -10.46
C GLY A 62 7.81 -1.97 -11.52
N ALA A 63 8.49 -0.88 -11.17
CA ALA A 63 9.49 -0.25 -12.03
C ALA A 63 10.72 -1.14 -12.23
N LEU A 64 11.20 -1.78 -11.16
CA LEU A 64 12.29 -2.75 -11.22
C LEU A 64 11.92 -3.94 -12.11
N VAL A 65 10.75 -4.56 -11.90
CA VAL A 65 10.29 -5.69 -12.74
C VAL A 65 10.22 -5.29 -14.21
N ARG A 66 9.69 -4.10 -14.52
CA ARG A 66 9.64 -3.58 -15.88
C ARG A 66 11.04 -3.39 -16.47
N ALA A 67 11.99 -2.87 -15.70
CA ALA A 67 13.37 -2.67 -16.13
C ALA A 67 14.06 -4.01 -16.42
N PHE A 68 13.91 -5.01 -15.54
CA PHE A 68 14.46 -6.36 -15.73
C PHE A 68 13.92 -7.02 -17.01
N HIS A 69 12.61 -6.96 -17.24
CA HIS A 69 12.04 -7.51 -18.47
C HIS A 69 12.58 -6.79 -19.72
N ARG A 70 12.78 -5.47 -19.67
CA ARG A 70 13.34 -4.72 -20.79
C ARG A 70 14.78 -5.11 -21.10
N VAL A 71 15.60 -5.39 -20.08
CA VAL A 71 17.00 -5.78 -20.26
C VAL A 71 17.14 -7.21 -20.77
N HIS A 72 16.28 -8.14 -20.33
CA HIS A 72 16.35 -9.55 -20.72
C HIS A 72 15.73 -9.88 -22.09
N GLN A 73 14.99 -8.94 -22.69
CA GLN A 73 14.40 -9.07 -24.03
C GLN A 73 15.27 -8.46 -25.14
N VAL A 74 16.40 -7.85 -24.81
CA VAL A 74 17.41 -7.32 -25.75
C VAL A 74 18.52 -8.34 -25.90
#